data_AF-A0A2A5G5M1-F1
#
_entry.id   AF-A0A2A5G5M1-F1
#
_cell.length_a   1.000
_cell.length_b   1.000
_cell.length_c   1.000
_cell.angle_alpha   90.00
_cell.angle_beta   90.00
_cell.angle_gamma   90.00
#
_symmetry.space_group_name_H-M   'P 1'
#
loop_
_entity.id
_entity.type
_entity.pdbx_description
1 polymer ?
#
loop_
_entity_poly.entity_id
_entity_poly.type
_entity_poly.pdbx_seq_one_letter_code
_entity_poly.pdbx_strand_id
1 'polypeptide(L)'
;MALNFRKLDRASYYPAQSRNVAYLKADNWDDYGFKTIFFLTVFDENGVEIEIGSVKIAYVGLAEGWTAHQIPNQFNNLHENYFSLGQDADYYQNIVSKLSPDMANNLLTALGDVVNDSNRLSVAEQQPAFGTSLLRSVSKSAITNQFIRILGGGTPLTEYDFFYEKVANERYSGIKVEFKVNPGTKPSSNIHILIGRNGIGKTTLLNNMVNALLPNRGEPAETGVFATRNAFVPPAYLSLLDDDYFGSVVSVSFSAFDPFIPPPDQPDANLGTCYYYVGLKEVNEQGVEAEEKLKTRLDLRDEFIASIKVCLSLSGKKERWINSVRKLESDDNFELMNLCQLVAIADQDQTPNKDQLAHAAGSLFILMSSGHAIVLLSVTKLVETVEEKTLVLIDEPESHLHPPLLSAFTRALSDLLINRNGVAIIATHSPVVLQEVPKSCVSILRRRRLVGNVDRPENETFAENVGALTREVFGLEVAKSGFLDLLSKSVAEGKSYDEIEREYNNQIGFEGKAILRSLISTRDLQEGGS
;
A
#
# COMPACT_ATOMS: atom_id res chain seq x y z
N MET A 1 -0.11 -27.06 -30.56
CA MET A 1 -0.59 -28.41 -30.16
C MET A 1 -1.67 -28.23 -29.10
N ALA A 2 -2.66 -29.13 -29.00
CA ALA A 2 -3.71 -28.99 -28.00
C ALA A 2 -3.15 -29.21 -26.59
N LEU A 3 -3.38 -28.23 -25.70
CA LEU A 3 -3.02 -28.29 -24.29
C LEU A 3 -4.02 -29.20 -23.57
N ASN A 4 -3.55 -30.22 -22.85
CA ASN A 4 -4.42 -31.10 -22.06
C ASN A 4 -4.47 -30.62 -20.61
N PHE A 5 -5.64 -30.60 -19.99
CA PHE A 5 -5.79 -30.20 -18.60
C PHE A 5 -5.97 -31.42 -17.69
N ARG A 6 -5.37 -31.37 -16.50
CA ARG A 6 -5.54 -32.37 -15.45
C ARG A 6 -5.81 -31.71 -14.12
N LYS A 7 -6.91 -32.08 -13.48
CA LYS A 7 -7.21 -31.67 -12.10
C LYS A 7 -6.46 -32.57 -11.13
N LEU A 8 -5.78 -31.98 -10.17
CA LEU A 8 -5.07 -32.68 -9.10
C LEU A 8 -5.67 -32.35 -7.73
N ASP A 9 -5.69 -33.35 -6.86
CA ASP A 9 -5.98 -33.14 -5.45
C ASP A 9 -4.80 -32.43 -4.76
N ARG A 10 -5.10 -31.72 -3.68
CA ARG A 10 -4.15 -30.85 -2.95
C ARG A 10 -2.89 -31.57 -2.45
N ALA A 11 -2.93 -32.89 -2.26
CA ALA A 11 -1.79 -33.71 -1.81
C ALA A 11 -1.01 -34.42 -2.95
N SER A 12 -1.38 -34.18 -4.21
CA SER A 12 -0.78 -34.88 -5.36
C SER A 12 0.50 -34.20 -5.84
N TYR A 13 1.49 -35.01 -6.27
CA TYR A 13 2.71 -34.56 -6.93
C TYR A 13 2.53 -34.49 -8.45
N TYR A 14 3.28 -33.59 -9.10
CA TYR A 14 3.32 -33.53 -10.57
C TYR A 14 4.05 -34.77 -11.14
N PRO A 15 3.54 -35.40 -12.21
CA PRO A 15 4.25 -36.47 -12.90
C PRO A 15 5.59 -35.98 -13.46
N ALA A 16 6.64 -36.79 -13.36
CA ALA A 16 8.02 -36.39 -13.66
C ALA A 16 8.33 -36.07 -15.14
N GLN A 17 7.39 -36.27 -16.07
CA GLN A 17 7.58 -36.05 -17.52
C GLN A 17 6.27 -35.65 -18.21
N SER A 18 5.83 -34.41 -17.99
CA SER A 18 4.66 -33.84 -18.65
C SER A 18 5.08 -32.86 -19.74
N ARG A 19 4.37 -32.87 -20.87
CA ARG A 19 4.56 -31.93 -22.00
C ARG A 19 3.20 -31.54 -22.56
N ASN A 20 2.99 -30.26 -22.85
CA ASN A 20 1.71 -29.73 -23.28
C ASN A 20 0.56 -30.11 -22.33
N VAL A 21 0.80 -30.02 -21.02
CA VAL A 21 -0.19 -30.32 -19.98
C VAL A 21 -0.29 -29.17 -18.99
N ALA A 22 -1.51 -28.74 -18.70
CA ALA A 22 -1.83 -27.81 -17.61
C ALA A 22 -2.41 -28.58 -16.41
N TYR A 23 -1.87 -28.32 -15.23
CA TYR A 23 -2.36 -28.88 -13.97
C TYR A 23 -3.14 -27.82 -13.20
N LEU A 24 -4.33 -28.21 -12.76
CA LEU A 24 -5.17 -27.41 -11.86
C LEU A 24 -5.22 -28.09 -10.51
N LYS A 25 -4.57 -27.49 -9.52
CA LYS A 25 -4.57 -27.99 -8.15
C LYS A 25 -5.58 -27.23 -7.32
N ALA A 26 -6.64 -27.89 -6.87
CA ALA A 26 -7.71 -27.24 -6.12
C ALA A 26 -7.26 -26.83 -4.71
N ASP A 27 -7.69 -25.66 -4.26
CA ASP A 27 -7.58 -25.21 -2.87
C ASP A 27 -8.96 -25.23 -2.19
N ASN A 28 -8.97 -25.34 -0.86
CA ASN A 28 -10.19 -25.46 -0.06
C ASN A 28 -10.62 -24.15 0.61
N TRP A 29 -9.95 -23.03 0.30
CA TRP A 29 -10.33 -21.69 0.72
C TRP A 29 -11.80 -21.39 0.42
N ASP A 30 -12.50 -20.92 1.46
CA ASP A 30 -13.92 -20.64 1.44
C ASP A 30 -14.19 -19.14 1.36
N ASP A 31 -14.75 -18.70 0.23
CA ASP A 31 -15.26 -17.35 0.02
C ASP A 31 -16.76 -17.32 0.28
N TYR A 32 -17.17 -17.28 1.55
CA TYR A 32 -18.58 -17.17 1.94
C TYR A 32 -19.47 -18.25 1.28
N GLY A 33 -19.03 -19.51 1.36
CA GLY A 33 -19.69 -20.67 0.77
C GLY A 33 -19.15 -21.07 -0.61
N PHE A 34 -18.32 -20.24 -1.25
CA PHE A 34 -17.73 -20.55 -2.57
C PHE A 34 -16.28 -21.02 -2.46
N LYS A 35 -15.99 -22.24 -2.92
CA LYS A 35 -14.62 -22.75 -3.06
C LYS A 35 -14.25 -22.85 -4.54
N THR A 36 -13.54 -21.84 -5.03
CA THR A 36 -13.31 -21.63 -6.47
C THR A 36 -11.83 -21.56 -6.84
N ILE A 37 -10.91 -21.59 -5.86
CA ILE A 37 -9.47 -21.39 -6.09
C ILE A 37 -8.80 -22.64 -6.66
N PHE A 38 -7.98 -22.42 -7.68
CA PHE A 38 -7.04 -23.38 -8.24
C PHE A 38 -5.66 -22.74 -8.42
N PHE A 39 -4.61 -23.52 -8.22
CA PHE A 39 -3.25 -23.17 -8.64
C PHE A 39 -2.97 -23.79 -9.99
N LEU A 40 -2.51 -22.97 -10.94
CA LEU A 40 -2.24 -23.35 -12.31
C LEU A 40 -0.73 -23.48 -12.54
N THR A 41 -0.32 -24.66 -12.99
CA THR A 41 1.05 -24.95 -13.44
C THR A 41 0.99 -25.55 -14.84
N VAL A 42 1.80 -25.04 -15.77
CA VAL A 42 1.84 -25.49 -17.16
C VAL A 42 3.19 -26.15 -17.44
N PHE A 43 3.16 -27.30 -18.10
CA PHE A 43 4.34 -27.91 -18.70
C PHE A 43 4.32 -27.63 -20.20
N ASP A 44 5.29 -26.86 -20.68
CA ASP A 44 5.37 -26.42 -22.08
C ASP A 44 5.66 -27.56 -23.07
N GLU A 45 5.88 -27.23 -24.34
CA GLU A 45 6.28 -28.18 -25.38
C GLU A 45 7.59 -28.94 -25.09
N ASN A 46 8.49 -28.33 -24.31
CA ASN A 46 9.79 -28.90 -23.94
C ASN A 46 9.70 -29.73 -22.64
N GLY A 47 8.63 -29.56 -21.87
CA GLY A 47 8.43 -30.15 -20.55
C GLY A 47 9.01 -29.31 -19.41
N VAL A 48 9.25 -28.02 -19.65
CA VAL A 48 9.63 -27.04 -18.63
C VAL A 48 8.41 -26.74 -17.78
N GLU A 49 8.54 -26.87 -16.46
CA GLU A 49 7.52 -26.51 -15.49
C GLU A 49 7.45 -24.98 -15.35
N ILE A 50 6.25 -24.45 -15.54
CA ILE A 50 5.96 -23.02 -15.46
C ILE A 50 4.82 -22.82 -14.49
N GLU A 51 5.13 -22.26 -13.31
CA GLU A 51 4.10 -21.80 -12.39
C GLU A 51 3.45 -20.52 -12.94
N ILE A 52 2.15 -20.58 -13.18
CA ILE A 52 1.37 -19.46 -13.70
C ILE A 52 0.77 -18.64 -12.55
N GLY A 53 0.17 -19.33 -11.56
CA GLY A 53 -0.35 -18.72 -10.34
C GLY A 53 -1.79 -19.12 -10.01
N SER A 54 -2.45 -18.33 -9.16
CA SER A 54 -3.83 -18.58 -8.72
C SER A 54 -4.88 -18.12 -9.74
N VAL A 55 -5.83 -19.00 -10.03
CA VAL A 55 -7.03 -18.73 -10.84
C VAL A 55 -8.27 -19.17 -10.07
N LYS A 56 -9.34 -18.37 -10.12
CA LYS A 56 -10.66 -18.79 -9.62
C LYS A 56 -11.52 -19.24 -10.78
N ILE A 57 -12.18 -20.39 -10.61
CA ILE A 57 -13.07 -20.98 -11.62
C ILE A 57 -14.44 -21.21 -10.98
N ALA A 58 -15.49 -20.75 -11.65
CA ALA A 58 -16.88 -20.96 -11.27
C ALA A 58 -17.72 -21.36 -12.49
N TYR A 59 -19.00 -21.65 -12.29
CA TYR A 59 -19.95 -21.99 -13.35
C TYR A 59 -21.33 -21.39 -13.09
N VAL A 60 -22.12 -21.26 -14.17
CA VAL A 60 -23.49 -20.72 -14.13
C VAL A 60 -24.37 -21.55 -13.19
N GLY A 61 -25.03 -20.88 -12.24
CA GLY A 61 -25.91 -21.51 -11.26
C GLY A 61 -25.21 -22.13 -10.05
N LEU A 62 -23.91 -21.88 -9.84
CA LEU A 62 -23.22 -22.25 -8.61
C LEU A 62 -23.83 -21.48 -7.42
N ALA A 63 -24.48 -22.20 -6.49
CA ALA A 63 -25.08 -21.63 -5.28
C ALA A 63 -24.07 -21.56 -4.13
N GLU A 64 -23.60 -22.71 -3.63
CA GLU A 64 -22.52 -22.85 -2.65
C GLU A 64 -21.80 -24.18 -2.91
N GLY A 65 -20.56 -24.29 -2.48
CA GLY A 65 -19.76 -25.51 -2.52
C GLY A 65 -18.49 -25.39 -3.35
N TRP A 66 -17.94 -26.56 -3.72
CA TRP A 66 -16.62 -26.65 -4.34
C TRP A 66 -16.71 -26.89 -5.85
N THR A 67 -16.20 -25.93 -6.64
CA THR A 67 -16.13 -26.06 -8.10
C THR A 67 -15.35 -27.32 -8.51
N ALA A 68 -14.35 -27.71 -7.73
CA ALA A 68 -13.52 -28.88 -8.00
C ALA A 68 -14.32 -30.19 -8.09
N HIS A 69 -15.48 -30.30 -7.45
CA HIS A 69 -16.33 -31.50 -7.54
C HIS A 69 -16.99 -31.67 -8.91
N GLN A 70 -17.24 -30.57 -9.62
CA GLN A 70 -17.91 -30.58 -10.94
C GLN A 70 -16.92 -30.55 -12.11
N ILE A 71 -15.69 -30.06 -11.90
CA ILE A 71 -14.67 -30.06 -12.95
C ILE A 71 -14.16 -31.50 -13.22
N PRO A 72 -14.15 -31.95 -14.49
CA PRO A 72 -13.60 -33.25 -14.86
C PRO A 72 -12.13 -33.43 -14.45
N ASN A 73 -11.71 -34.66 -14.15
CA ASN A 73 -10.30 -34.92 -13.81
C ASN A 73 -9.35 -34.69 -14.99
N GLN A 74 -9.83 -34.82 -16.23
CA GLN A 74 -9.11 -34.50 -17.45
C GLN A 74 -10.06 -33.84 -18.46
N PHE A 75 -9.59 -32.79 -19.14
CA PHE A 75 -10.36 -32.09 -20.16
C PHE A 75 -9.44 -31.33 -21.13
N ASN A 76 -9.96 -30.95 -22.29
CA ASN A 76 -9.26 -30.08 -23.24
C ASN A 76 -9.78 -28.64 -23.17
N ASN A 77 -11.09 -28.48 -22.98
CA ASN A 77 -11.75 -27.19 -22.75
C ASN A 77 -12.82 -27.38 -21.67
N LEU A 78 -12.99 -26.37 -20.82
CA LEU A 78 -14.15 -26.28 -19.95
C LEU A 78 -15.39 -25.94 -20.78
N HIS A 79 -16.54 -26.43 -20.34
CA HIS A 79 -17.82 -26.21 -21.02
C HIS A 79 -18.20 -24.71 -20.99
N GLU A 80 -19.12 -24.30 -21.88
CA GLU A 80 -19.55 -22.91 -22.07
C GLU A 80 -20.19 -22.24 -20.84
N ASN A 81 -20.56 -23.04 -19.84
CA ASN A 81 -21.11 -22.59 -18.58
C ASN A 81 -20.06 -22.29 -17.50
N TYR A 82 -18.78 -22.59 -17.71
CA TYR A 82 -17.70 -22.23 -16.78
C TYR A 82 -17.15 -20.84 -17.09
N PHE A 83 -16.51 -20.21 -16.13
CA PHE A 83 -15.74 -18.99 -16.35
C PHE A 83 -14.60 -18.93 -15.35
N SER A 84 -13.46 -18.39 -15.79
CA SER A 84 -12.27 -18.24 -14.96
C SER A 84 -11.82 -16.79 -14.88
N LEU A 85 -11.15 -16.46 -13.78
CA LEU A 85 -10.49 -15.18 -13.59
C LEU A 85 -9.17 -15.39 -12.85
N GLY A 86 -8.06 -15.02 -13.49
CA GLY A 86 -6.75 -14.89 -12.85
C GLY A 86 -6.80 -13.92 -11.66
N GLN A 87 -6.17 -14.29 -10.54
CA GLN A 87 -6.32 -13.57 -9.27
C GLN A 87 -5.21 -12.53 -9.01
N ASP A 88 -4.32 -12.32 -9.98
CA ASP A 88 -3.26 -11.31 -9.89
C ASP A 88 -2.76 -10.90 -11.28
N ALA A 89 -2.14 -9.73 -11.40
CA ALA A 89 -1.51 -9.27 -12.64
C ALA A 89 -0.39 -10.21 -13.10
N ASP A 90 0.35 -10.78 -12.14
CA ASP A 90 1.40 -11.78 -12.39
C ASP A 90 0.87 -13.02 -13.09
N TYR A 91 -0.40 -13.40 -12.89
CA TYR A 91 -1.03 -14.53 -13.60
C TYR A 91 -0.99 -14.30 -15.12
N TYR A 92 -1.50 -13.15 -15.57
CA TYR A 92 -1.54 -12.81 -17.00
C TYR A 92 -0.13 -12.50 -17.54
N GLN A 93 0.72 -11.86 -16.73
CA GLN A 93 2.10 -11.57 -17.12
C GLN A 93 2.90 -12.86 -17.32
N ASN A 94 2.72 -13.86 -16.46
CA ASN A 94 3.35 -15.18 -16.58
C ASN A 94 2.87 -15.89 -17.85
N ILE A 95 1.57 -15.83 -18.16
CA ILE A 95 1.02 -16.41 -19.39
C ILE A 95 1.68 -15.79 -20.63
N VAL A 96 1.75 -14.45 -20.70
CA VAL A 96 2.26 -13.73 -21.88
C VAL A 96 3.79 -13.83 -22.01
N SER A 97 4.51 -13.80 -20.88
CA SER A 97 5.98 -13.76 -20.90
C SER A 97 6.65 -15.13 -20.92
N LYS A 98 6.01 -16.17 -20.37
CA LYS A 98 6.62 -17.49 -20.20
C LYS A 98 6.07 -18.54 -21.18
N LEU A 99 4.89 -18.33 -21.76
CA LEU A 99 4.30 -19.26 -22.72
C LEU A 99 4.41 -18.73 -24.16
N SER A 100 4.37 -19.65 -25.14
CA SER A 100 4.23 -19.26 -26.53
C SER A 100 2.84 -18.64 -26.79
N PRO A 101 2.69 -17.70 -27.76
CA PRO A 101 1.41 -17.04 -28.03
C PRO A 101 0.25 -18.00 -28.29
N ASP A 102 0.51 -19.09 -29.03
CA ASP A 102 -0.48 -20.13 -29.30
C ASP A 102 -0.90 -20.86 -28.02
N MET A 103 0.05 -21.18 -27.13
CA MET A 103 -0.24 -21.87 -25.87
C MET A 103 -0.98 -20.95 -24.90
N ALA A 104 -0.60 -19.67 -24.82
CA ALA A 104 -1.29 -18.67 -24.02
C ALA A 104 -2.76 -18.53 -24.44
N ASN A 105 -3.03 -18.36 -25.74
CA ASN A 105 -4.39 -18.24 -26.25
C ASN A 105 -5.22 -19.52 -26.03
N ASN A 106 -4.63 -20.70 -26.28
CA ASN A 106 -5.28 -21.98 -26.02
C ASN A 106 -5.60 -22.16 -24.53
N LEU A 107 -4.70 -21.76 -23.63
CA LEU A 107 -4.90 -21.85 -22.18
C LEU A 107 -6.09 -20.98 -21.72
N LEU A 108 -6.11 -19.70 -22.11
CA LEU A 108 -7.16 -18.76 -21.71
C LEU A 108 -8.53 -19.14 -22.28
N THR A 109 -8.56 -19.56 -23.55
CA THR A 109 -9.79 -20.00 -24.22
C THR A 109 -10.34 -21.28 -23.57
N ALA A 110 -9.48 -22.25 -23.27
CA ALA A 110 -9.88 -23.52 -22.67
C ALA A 110 -10.40 -23.38 -21.24
N LEU A 111 -9.90 -22.41 -20.47
CA LEU A 111 -10.39 -22.13 -19.12
C LEU A 111 -11.65 -21.24 -19.11
N GLY A 112 -12.03 -20.63 -20.23
CA GLY A 112 -13.14 -19.68 -20.30
C GLY A 112 -12.82 -18.39 -19.55
N ASP A 113 -11.62 -17.86 -19.76
CA ASP A 113 -11.14 -16.67 -19.06
C ASP A 113 -11.93 -15.41 -19.44
N VAL A 114 -12.42 -14.69 -18.42
CA VAL A 114 -13.29 -13.52 -18.62
C VAL A 114 -12.57 -12.29 -19.15
N VAL A 115 -11.24 -12.21 -19.04
CA VAL A 115 -10.46 -11.12 -19.63
C VAL A 115 -10.29 -11.35 -21.13
N ASN A 116 -10.11 -12.61 -21.53
CA ASN A 116 -9.94 -13.01 -22.92
C ASN A 116 -11.26 -13.09 -23.71
N ASP A 117 -12.39 -13.38 -23.05
CA ASP A 117 -13.70 -13.53 -23.68
C ASP A 117 -14.77 -12.62 -23.04
N SER A 118 -15.15 -11.56 -23.75
CA SER A 118 -16.16 -10.59 -23.30
C SER A 118 -17.56 -11.17 -23.12
N ASN A 119 -17.89 -12.26 -23.83
CA ASN A 119 -19.17 -12.94 -23.65
C ASN A 119 -19.18 -13.69 -22.32
N ARG A 120 -18.06 -14.33 -21.95
CA ARG A 120 -17.90 -15.00 -20.65
C ARG A 120 -18.00 -14.00 -19.51
N LEU A 121 -17.37 -12.83 -19.65
CA LEU A 121 -17.49 -11.75 -18.67
C LEU A 121 -18.96 -11.36 -18.46
N SER A 122 -19.70 -11.11 -19.55
CA SER A 122 -21.11 -10.70 -19.49
C SER A 122 -22.01 -11.74 -18.80
N VAL A 123 -21.71 -13.03 -18.97
CA VAL A 123 -22.41 -14.13 -18.27
C VAL A 123 -22.00 -14.20 -16.81
N ALA A 124 -20.71 -14.07 -16.52
CA ALA A 124 -20.15 -14.15 -15.18
C ALA A 124 -20.68 -13.04 -14.26
N GLU A 125 -20.81 -11.80 -14.77
CA GLU A 125 -21.35 -10.66 -14.03
C GLU A 125 -22.77 -10.87 -13.49
N GLN A 126 -23.53 -11.80 -14.07
CA GLN A 126 -24.89 -12.14 -13.62
C GLN A 126 -24.91 -13.22 -12.52
N GLN A 127 -23.75 -13.78 -12.16
CA GLN A 127 -23.65 -14.89 -11.18
C GLN A 127 -23.18 -14.38 -9.81
N PRO A 128 -23.82 -14.81 -8.70
CA PRO A 128 -23.39 -14.45 -7.34
C PRO A 128 -21.94 -14.85 -7.04
N ALA A 129 -21.51 -16.03 -7.52
CA ALA A 129 -20.14 -16.51 -7.35
C ALA A 129 -19.08 -15.56 -7.94
N PHE A 130 -19.42 -14.81 -8.99
CA PHE A 130 -18.49 -13.87 -9.60
C PHE A 130 -18.20 -12.69 -8.67
N GLY A 131 -19.26 -12.03 -8.16
CA GLY A 131 -19.13 -10.92 -7.22
C GLY A 131 -18.53 -11.33 -5.88
N THR A 132 -19.04 -12.40 -5.27
CA THR A 132 -18.65 -12.79 -3.90
C THR A 132 -17.27 -13.46 -3.84
N SER A 133 -16.90 -14.25 -4.85
CA SER A 133 -15.65 -15.02 -4.83
C SER A 133 -14.63 -14.50 -5.83
N LEU A 134 -14.95 -14.43 -7.13
CA LEU A 134 -13.96 -14.08 -8.16
C LEU A 134 -13.46 -12.63 -8.04
N LEU A 135 -14.34 -11.69 -7.70
CA LEU A 135 -14.03 -10.28 -7.50
C LEU A 135 -13.59 -9.93 -6.06
N ARG A 136 -13.50 -10.90 -5.14
CA ARG A 136 -13.10 -10.64 -3.73
C ARG A 136 -11.72 -9.99 -3.61
N SER A 137 -10.83 -10.24 -4.56
CA SER A 137 -9.43 -9.79 -4.54
C SER A 137 -8.98 -9.14 -5.85
N VAL A 138 -9.95 -8.82 -6.72
CA VAL A 138 -9.73 -8.25 -8.05
C VAL A 138 -10.85 -7.25 -8.33
N SER A 139 -10.49 -5.99 -8.55
CA SER A 139 -11.40 -4.95 -9.01
C SER A 139 -11.81 -5.10 -10.48
N LYS A 140 -12.95 -4.50 -10.83
CA LYS A 140 -13.41 -4.47 -12.24
C LYS A 140 -12.46 -3.72 -13.16
N SER A 141 -11.85 -2.64 -12.69
CA SER A 141 -10.87 -1.86 -13.45
C SER A 141 -9.61 -2.68 -13.77
N ALA A 142 -9.20 -3.60 -12.90
CA ALA A 142 -8.12 -4.53 -13.19
C ALA A 142 -8.47 -5.45 -14.38
N ILE A 143 -9.71 -5.94 -14.45
CA ILE A 143 -10.19 -6.78 -15.56
C ILE A 143 -10.22 -5.98 -16.87
N THR A 144 -10.86 -4.81 -16.87
CA THR A 144 -11.14 -4.05 -18.09
C THR A 144 -9.95 -3.26 -18.62
N ASN A 145 -8.98 -2.93 -17.77
CA ASN A 145 -7.82 -2.12 -18.15
C ASN A 145 -6.51 -2.91 -18.01
N GLN A 146 -6.18 -3.37 -16.80
CA GLN A 146 -4.87 -3.96 -16.51
C GLN A 146 -4.63 -5.25 -17.27
N PHE A 147 -5.51 -6.23 -17.06
CA PHE A 147 -5.30 -7.58 -17.54
C PHE A 147 -5.40 -7.62 -19.06
N ILE A 148 -6.33 -6.85 -19.66
CA ILE A 148 -6.39 -6.65 -21.11
C ILE A 148 -5.09 -6.02 -21.64
N ARG A 149 -4.55 -4.99 -20.98
CA ARG A 149 -3.28 -4.37 -21.38
C ARG A 149 -2.12 -5.35 -21.33
N ILE A 150 -2.02 -6.16 -20.27
CA ILE A 150 -0.97 -7.19 -20.11
C ILE A 150 -1.12 -8.27 -21.18
N LEU A 151 -2.33 -8.77 -21.43
CA LEU A 151 -2.61 -9.73 -22.51
C LEU A 151 -2.26 -9.17 -23.90
N GLY A 152 -2.41 -7.86 -24.10
CA GLY A 152 -1.97 -7.14 -25.29
C GLY A 152 -0.47 -6.87 -25.39
N GLY A 153 0.34 -7.31 -24.41
CA GLY A 153 1.79 -7.12 -24.38
C GLY A 153 2.26 -5.75 -23.85
N GLY A 154 1.37 -4.97 -23.23
CA GLY A 154 1.71 -3.70 -22.58
C GLY A 154 2.44 -3.89 -21.24
N THR A 155 3.00 -2.80 -20.70
CA THR A 155 3.73 -2.83 -19.43
C THR A 155 2.78 -2.88 -18.22
N PRO A 156 3.14 -3.62 -17.15
CA PRO A 156 2.37 -3.61 -15.90
C PRO A 156 2.43 -2.28 -15.15
N LEU A 157 3.55 -1.55 -15.25
CA LEU A 157 3.78 -0.28 -14.54
C LEU A 157 3.44 0.92 -15.44
N THR A 158 2.81 1.94 -14.86
CA THR A 158 2.48 3.21 -15.52
C THR A 158 3.03 4.38 -14.72
N GLU A 159 3.32 5.49 -15.41
CA GLU A 159 3.65 6.75 -14.74
C GLU A 159 2.43 7.32 -14.01
N TYR A 160 2.68 8.07 -12.94
CA TYR A 160 1.69 8.95 -12.31
C TYR A 160 2.11 10.40 -12.52
N ASP A 161 1.19 11.24 -12.95
CA ASP A 161 1.30 12.70 -12.93
C ASP A 161 -0.08 13.26 -12.57
N PHE A 162 -0.28 13.53 -11.29
CA PHE A 162 -1.53 14.08 -10.78
C PHE A 162 -1.32 15.12 -9.69
N PHE A 163 -2.38 15.90 -9.48
CA PHE A 163 -2.45 16.99 -8.52
C PHE A 163 -3.64 16.76 -7.61
N TYR A 164 -3.47 17.17 -6.37
CA TYR A 164 -4.60 17.49 -5.51
C TYR A 164 -4.64 19.00 -5.33
N GLU A 165 -5.80 19.61 -5.57
CA GLU A 165 -6.00 21.05 -5.47
C GLU A 165 -7.27 21.37 -4.67
N LYS A 166 -7.13 22.22 -3.65
CA LYS A 166 -8.25 22.80 -2.92
C LYS A 166 -8.14 24.31 -2.97
N VAL A 167 -9.20 24.96 -3.47
CA VAL A 167 -9.25 26.41 -3.66
C VAL A 167 -9.33 27.11 -2.30
N ALA A 168 -8.68 28.28 -2.19
CA ALA A 168 -8.78 29.10 -1.00
C ALA A 168 -10.21 29.65 -0.82
N ASN A 169 -10.67 29.75 0.42
CA ASN A 169 -11.90 30.46 0.76
C ASN A 169 -11.71 31.26 2.06
N GLU A 170 -12.76 31.90 2.57
CA GLU A 170 -12.69 32.71 3.80
C GLU A 170 -12.26 31.90 5.04
N ARG A 171 -12.42 30.56 5.03
CA ARG A 171 -12.14 29.65 6.14
C ARG A 171 -10.82 28.88 6.00
N TYR A 172 -10.36 28.62 4.78
CA TYR A 172 -9.23 27.75 4.48
C TYR A 172 -8.27 28.39 3.47
N SER A 173 -6.97 28.19 3.68
CA SER A 173 -5.96 28.51 2.68
C SER A 173 -6.03 27.54 1.52
N GLY A 174 -5.84 28.04 0.30
CA GLY A 174 -5.70 27.18 -0.88
C GLY A 174 -4.46 26.31 -0.77
N ILE A 175 -4.52 25.11 -1.35
CA ILE A 175 -3.41 24.16 -1.36
C ILE A 175 -3.39 23.40 -2.68
N LYS A 176 -2.20 23.26 -3.26
CA LYS A 176 -1.96 22.46 -4.46
C LYS A 176 -0.71 21.63 -4.25
N VAL A 177 -0.83 20.32 -4.42
CA VAL A 177 0.28 19.38 -4.28
C VAL A 177 0.38 18.54 -5.55
N GLU A 178 1.61 18.35 -6.05
CA GLU A 178 1.92 17.55 -7.23
C GLU A 178 2.55 16.22 -6.83
N PHE A 179 2.03 15.14 -7.41
CA PHE A 179 2.48 13.78 -7.23
C PHE A 179 2.93 13.22 -8.57
N LYS A 180 4.20 12.82 -8.65
CA LYS A 180 4.81 12.30 -9.87
C LYS A 180 5.63 11.06 -9.55
N VAL A 181 5.24 9.94 -10.17
CA VAL A 181 5.91 8.65 -10.02
C VAL A 181 6.46 8.23 -11.37
N ASN A 182 7.78 8.05 -11.43
CA ASN A 182 8.49 7.54 -12.59
C ASN A 182 8.93 6.09 -12.30
N PRO A 183 8.33 5.08 -12.96
CA PRO A 183 8.71 3.69 -12.76
C PRO A 183 10.20 3.45 -13.06
N GLY A 184 10.85 2.62 -12.25
CA GLY A 184 12.24 2.20 -12.48
C GLY A 184 13.34 3.16 -12.01
N THR A 185 13.02 4.32 -11.43
CA THR A 185 14.04 5.24 -10.88
C THR A 185 14.69 4.72 -9.61
N LYS A 186 15.92 5.15 -9.34
CA LYS A 186 16.66 4.90 -8.09
C LYS A 186 17.22 6.23 -7.54
N PRO A 187 16.81 6.69 -6.35
CA PRO A 187 15.78 6.11 -5.48
C PRO A 187 14.39 6.09 -6.14
N SER A 188 13.49 5.27 -5.60
CA SER A 188 12.12 5.14 -6.10
C SER A 188 11.31 6.42 -5.82
N SER A 189 10.31 6.67 -6.67
CA SER A 189 9.50 7.90 -6.62
C SER A 189 8.03 7.66 -6.22
N ASN A 190 7.70 6.47 -5.73
CA ASN A 190 6.33 6.03 -5.44
C ASN A 190 5.85 6.33 -4.01
N ILE A 191 6.70 6.88 -3.14
CA ILE A 191 6.31 7.39 -1.82
C ILE A 191 6.48 8.90 -1.83
N HIS A 192 5.39 9.61 -1.62
CA HIS A 192 5.36 11.06 -1.45
C HIS A 192 5.16 11.42 0.01
N ILE A 193 5.87 12.45 0.48
CA ILE A 193 5.81 12.89 1.87
C ILE A 193 5.20 14.29 1.95
N LEU A 194 4.20 14.43 2.81
CA LEU A 194 3.64 15.70 3.26
C LEU A 194 4.16 15.96 4.67
N ILE A 195 5.18 16.82 4.79
CA ILE A 195 5.78 17.13 6.09
C ILE A 195 5.49 18.57 6.51
N GLY A 196 5.26 18.78 7.80
CA GLY A 196 5.06 20.10 8.34
C GLY A 196 4.80 20.06 9.84
N ARG A 197 4.64 21.26 10.41
CA ARG A 197 4.40 21.46 11.85
C ARG A 197 3.14 20.75 12.32
N ASN A 198 3.13 20.37 13.60
CA ASN A 198 1.92 19.83 14.23
C ASN A 198 0.79 20.88 14.18
N GLY A 199 -0.42 20.44 13.87
CA GLY A 199 -1.58 21.31 13.72
C GLY A 199 -1.65 22.12 12.41
N ILE A 200 -0.74 21.89 11.44
CA ILE A 200 -0.80 22.58 10.14
C ILE A 200 -1.98 22.14 9.26
N GLY A 201 -2.56 20.97 9.57
CA GLY A 201 -3.69 20.37 8.85
C GLY A 201 -3.35 19.19 7.94
N LYS A 202 -2.25 18.45 8.19
CA LYS A 202 -1.83 17.29 7.38
C LYS A 202 -2.90 16.18 7.36
N THR A 203 -3.35 15.77 8.55
CA THR A 203 -4.44 14.81 8.70
C THR A 203 -5.72 15.27 8.00
N THR A 204 -6.10 16.54 8.18
CA THR A 204 -7.26 17.14 7.47
C THR A 204 -7.09 17.12 5.95
N LEU A 205 -5.87 17.31 5.44
CA LEU A 205 -5.57 17.25 4.02
C LEU A 205 -5.73 15.83 3.48
N LEU A 206 -5.22 14.81 4.17
CA LEU A 206 -5.43 13.40 3.80
C LEU A 206 -6.91 13.03 3.82
N ASN A 207 -7.67 13.50 4.82
CA ASN A 207 -9.10 13.23 4.92
C ASN A 207 -9.90 13.91 3.80
N ASN A 208 -9.51 15.13 3.41
CA ASN A 208 -10.10 15.79 2.25
C ASN A 208 -9.78 15.03 0.94
N MET A 209 -8.58 14.46 0.81
CA MET A 209 -8.22 13.60 -0.32
C MET A 209 -9.11 12.35 -0.38
N VAL A 210 -9.33 11.67 0.75
CA VAL A 210 -10.26 10.53 0.82
C VAL A 210 -11.66 10.94 0.36
N ASN A 211 -12.21 12.00 0.95
CA ASN A 211 -13.56 12.46 0.63
C ASN A 211 -13.70 12.90 -0.85
N ALA A 212 -12.67 13.52 -1.42
CA ALA A 212 -12.66 13.92 -2.84
C ALA A 212 -12.65 12.73 -3.83
N LEU A 213 -12.19 11.55 -3.40
CA LEU A 213 -12.14 10.34 -4.24
C LEU A 213 -13.35 9.42 -4.04
N LEU A 214 -14.05 9.52 -2.91
CA LEU A 214 -15.19 8.65 -2.63
C LEU A 214 -16.49 9.27 -3.15
N PRO A 215 -17.32 8.49 -3.87
CA PRO A 215 -18.56 8.98 -4.42
C PRO A 215 -19.49 9.48 -3.31
N ASN A 216 -20.19 10.58 -3.57
CA ASN A 216 -21.16 11.20 -2.68
C ASN A 216 -20.60 11.69 -1.32
N ARG A 217 -19.29 11.90 -1.19
CA ARG A 217 -18.66 12.41 0.04
C ARG A 217 -18.06 13.81 -0.11
N GLY A 218 -18.93 14.81 -0.06
CA GLY A 218 -18.55 16.22 0.11
C GLY A 218 -18.56 17.03 -1.18
N GLU A 219 -18.77 18.34 -1.04
CA GLU A 219 -18.74 19.25 -2.19
C GLU A 219 -17.28 19.53 -2.59
N PRO A 220 -16.93 19.54 -3.90
CA PRO A 220 -15.58 19.85 -4.37
C PRO A 220 -15.00 21.15 -3.83
N ALA A 221 -15.85 22.13 -3.50
CA ALA A 221 -15.45 23.39 -2.88
C ALA A 221 -14.88 23.20 -1.46
N GLU A 222 -15.31 22.16 -0.74
CA GLU A 222 -14.87 21.85 0.62
C GLU A 222 -13.77 20.78 0.65
N THR A 223 -13.85 19.75 -0.19
CA THR A 223 -12.92 18.61 -0.19
C THR A 223 -11.76 18.79 -1.17
N GLY A 224 -11.85 19.71 -2.13
CA GLY A 224 -10.88 19.82 -3.21
C GLY A 224 -11.11 18.80 -4.32
N VAL A 225 -10.23 18.82 -5.32
CA VAL A 225 -10.33 17.97 -6.50
C VAL A 225 -8.98 17.35 -6.85
N PHE A 226 -9.06 16.15 -7.42
CA PHE A 226 -7.94 15.51 -8.08
C PHE A 226 -7.93 15.88 -9.56
N ALA A 227 -6.75 16.16 -10.11
CA ALA A 227 -6.59 16.56 -11.50
C ALA A 227 -5.30 16.00 -12.10
N THR A 228 -5.24 15.88 -13.42
CA THR A 228 -4.05 15.44 -14.16
C THR A 228 -3.72 16.38 -15.31
N ARG A 229 -2.47 16.36 -15.77
CA ARG A 229 -2.04 17.07 -16.98
C ARG A 229 -2.48 16.27 -18.20
N ASN A 230 -3.33 16.87 -19.02
CA ASN A 230 -3.79 16.23 -20.25
C ASN A 230 -2.84 16.57 -21.40
N ALA A 231 -2.24 15.56 -22.05
CA ALA A 231 -1.29 15.75 -23.14
C ALA A 231 -1.90 16.45 -24.38
N PHE A 232 -3.24 16.40 -24.52
CA PHE A 232 -3.97 16.95 -25.66
C PHE A 232 -4.51 18.37 -25.43
N VAL A 233 -4.30 18.94 -24.24
CA VAL A 233 -4.75 20.29 -23.86
C VAL A 233 -3.50 21.13 -23.54
N PRO A 234 -3.46 22.44 -23.83
CA PRO A 234 -2.31 23.26 -23.50
C PRO A 234 -1.89 23.11 -22.03
N PRO A 235 -0.58 23.15 -21.68
CA PRO A 235 -0.05 22.86 -20.33
C PRO A 235 -0.65 23.69 -19.17
N ALA A 236 -1.39 24.75 -19.49
CA ALA A 236 -2.08 25.61 -18.55
C ALA A 236 -3.44 25.05 -18.04
N TYR A 237 -3.97 23.98 -18.65
CA TYR A 237 -5.26 23.39 -18.27
C TYR A 237 -5.08 22.01 -17.66
N LEU A 238 -5.54 21.85 -16.42
CA LEU A 238 -5.67 20.56 -15.75
C LEU A 238 -7.04 19.95 -16.06
N SER A 239 -7.09 18.65 -16.33
CA SER A 239 -8.34 17.89 -16.43
C SER A 239 -8.66 17.26 -15.07
N LEU A 240 -9.93 17.25 -14.67
CA LEU A 240 -10.34 16.47 -13.50
C LEU A 240 -9.96 15.00 -13.73
N LEU A 241 -9.56 14.35 -12.64
CA LEU A 241 -9.29 12.93 -12.65
C LEU A 241 -10.61 12.16 -12.79
N ASP A 242 -10.60 11.12 -13.63
CA ASP A 242 -11.76 10.23 -13.77
C ASP A 242 -12.01 9.46 -12.46
N ASP A 243 -13.28 9.17 -12.15
CA ASP A 243 -13.70 8.50 -10.91
C ASP A 243 -13.13 7.08 -10.76
N ASP A 244 -12.63 6.48 -11.85
CA ASP A 244 -12.02 5.15 -11.92
C ASP A 244 -10.49 5.19 -12.07
N TYR A 245 -9.87 6.37 -11.94
CA TYR A 245 -8.42 6.49 -12.09
C TYR A 245 -7.63 5.68 -11.04
N PHE A 246 -8.08 5.71 -9.78
CA PHE A 246 -7.55 4.86 -8.73
C PHE A 246 -8.44 3.63 -8.59
N GLY A 247 -7.85 2.43 -8.62
CA GLY A 247 -8.61 1.19 -8.39
C GLY A 247 -9.04 1.05 -6.94
N SER A 248 -8.22 1.53 -6.01
CA SER A 248 -8.53 1.54 -4.58
C SER A 248 -7.79 2.64 -3.83
N VAL A 249 -8.36 3.04 -2.68
CA VAL A 249 -7.75 3.95 -1.71
C VAL A 249 -7.64 3.22 -0.37
N VAL A 250 -6.44 3.18 0.19
CA VAL A 250 -6.19 2.57 1.51
C VAL A 250 -5.71 3.66 2.46
N SER A 251 -6.47 3.94 3.51
CA SER A 251 -6.10 4.90 4.54
C SER A 251 -5.54 4.16 5.76
N VAL A 252 -4.30 4.47 6.13
CA VAL A 252 -3.59 3.89 7.28
C VAL A 252 -3.37 4.98 8.33
N SER A 253 -3.95 4.81 9.52
CA SER A 253 -3.78 5.76 10.62
C SER A 253 -3.23 5.07 11.87
N PHE A 254 -2.12 5.61 12.38
CA PHE A 254 -1.48 5.15 13.61
C PHE A 254 -1.94 5.96 14.84
N SER A 255 -2.73 7.03 14.64
CA SER A 255 -3.14 7.94 15.70
C SER A 255 -4.54 7.61 16.24
N ALA A 256 -4.61 7.41 17.56
CA ALA A 256 -5.88 7.28 18.27
C ALA A 256 -6.55 8.63 18.57
N PHE A 257 -5.83 9.75 18.44
CA PHE A 257 -6.26 11.09 18.89
C PHE A 257 -6.71 12.02 17.77
N ASP A 258 -6.69 11.54 16.52
CA ASP A 258 -7.19 12.31 15.40
C ASP A 258 -8.72 12.46 15.54
N PRO A 259 -9.30 13.66 15.37
CA PRO A 259 -10.76 13.86 15.47
C PRO A 259 -11.55 13.31 14.27
N PHE A 260 -10.88 12.77 13.24
CA PHE A 260 -11.56 12.29 12.04
C PHE A 260 -12.14 10.89 12.21
N ILE A 261 -13.40 10.72 11.81
CA ILE A 261 -14.03 9.40 11.73
C ILE A 261 -13.84 8.87 10.31
N PRO A 262 -13.11 7.76 10.12
CA PRO A 262 -12.90 7.19 8.79
C PRO A 262 -14.24 6.72 8.16
N PRO A 263 -14.38 6.80 6.83
CA PRO A 263 -15.45 6.13 6.10
C PRO A 263 -15.48 4.61 6.36
N PRO A 264 -16.67 3.95 6.30
CA PRO A 264 -16.77 2.50 6.23
C PRO A 264 -16.03 1.96 5.03
N ASP A 265 -15.44 0.77 5.20
CA ASP A 265 -14.84 0.02 4.11
C ASP A 265 -15.88 -0.17 2.99
N GLN A 266 -15.43 0.07 1.77
CA GLN A 266 -16.23 -0.04 0.56
C GLN A 266 -15.47 -1.00 -0.38
N PRO A 267 -15.64 -2.32 -0.22
CA PRO A 267 -14.92 -3.31 -1.02
C PRO A 267 -15.57 -3.62 -2.37
N ASP A 268 -16.77 -3.11 -2.62
CA ASP A 268 -17.55 -3.41 -3.83
C ASP A 268 -17.11 -2.53 -5.01
N ALA A 269 -16.28 -3.11 -5.89
CA ALA A 269 -15.79 -2.44 -7.09
C ALA A 269 -16.91 -2.02 -8.09
N ASN A 270 -18.17 -2.43 -7.88
CA ASN A 270 -19.30 -1.93 -8.67
C ASN A 270 -19.72 -0.50 -8.30
N LEU A 271 -19.37 -0.04 -7.10
CA LEU A 271 -19.79 1.27 -6.58
C LEU A 271 -18.77 2.38 -6.86
N GLY A 272 -17.66 2.07 -7.53
CA GLY A 272 -16.58 3.01 -7.87
C GLY A 272 -15.24 2.60 -7.25
N THR A 273 -14.44 3.60 -6.87
CA THR A 273 -13.15 3.42 -6.20
C THR A 273 -13.33 2.71 -4.85
N CYS A 274 -12.71 1.53 -4.68
CA CYS A 274 -12.77 0.80 -3.41
C CYS A 274 -12.06 1.57 -2.30
N TYR A 275 -12.56 1.47 -1.06
CA TYR A 275 -11.97 2.10 0.12
C TYR A 275 -11.71 1.10 1.24
N TYR A 276 -10.56 1.21 1.88
CA TYR A 276 -10.19 0.42 3.05
C TYR A 276 -9.53 1.28 4.11
N TYR A 277 -9.96 1.12 5.37
CA TYR A 277 -9.33 1.77 6.52
C TYR A 277 -8.55 0.76 7.38
N VAL A 278 -7.31 1.11 7.67
CA VAL A 278 -6.42 0.37 8.57
C VAL A 278 -5.98 1.28 9.70
N GLY A 279 -6.49 1.07 10.90
CA GLY A 279 -6.14 1.92 12.03
C GLY A 279 -6.90 1.56 13.30
N LEU A 280 -6.72 2.39 14.33
CA LEU A 280 -7.18 2.14 15.70
C LEU A 280 -8.64 2.49 15.97
N LYS A 281 -9.32 3.15 15.03
CA LYS A 281 -10.70 3.62 15.21
C LYS A 281 -11.69 2.61 14.68
N GLU A 282 -12.77 2.39 15.41
CA GLU A 282 -13.92 1.65 14.89
C GLU A 282 -14.62 2.45 13.81
N VAL A 283 -15.11 1.75 12.80
CA VAL A 283 -15.82 2.35 11.69
C VAL A 283 -17.29 1.99 11.81
N ASN A 284 -18.14 2.97 12.06
CA ASN A 284 -19.57 2.73 12.23
C ASN A 284 -20.30 2.82 10.89
N GLU A 285 -21.05 1.78 10.54
CA GLU A 285 -21.83 1.67 9.29
C GLU A 285 -23.03 2.64 9.23
N GLN A 286 -23.39 3.26 10.35
CA GLN A 286 -24.51 4.19 10.45
C GLN A 286 -23.97 5.57 10.83
N GLY A 287 -24.07 6.53 9.91
CA GLY A 287 -23.63 7.93 10.06
C GLY A 287 -24.40 8.75 11.10
N VAL A 288 -24.77 8.14 12.22
CA VAL A 288 -25.21 8.80 13.43
C VAL A 288 -23.94 9.21 14.19
N GLU A 289 -23.92 10.41 14.76
CA GLU A 289 -22.90 10.92 15.68
C GLU A 289 -22.62 9.89 16.79
N ALA A 290 -21.71 8.96 16.53
CA ALA A 290 -21.37 7.87 17.43
C ALA A 290 -20.05 8.21 18.12
N GLU A 291 -19.99 7.92 19.42
CA GLU A 291 -18.81 8.12 20.26
C GLU A 291 -17.56 7.55 19.59
N GLU A 292 -16.46 8.30 19.61
CA GLU A 292 -15.14 7.86 19.12
C GLU A 292 -14.71 6.59 19.87
N LYS A 293 -14.98 5.42 19.30
CA LYS A 293 -14.60 4.13 19.88
C LYS A 293 -13.33 3.61 19.24
N LEU A 294 -12.39 3.21 20.10
CA LEU A 294 -11.13 2.62 19.68
C LEU A 294 -11.23 1.10 19.67
N LYS A 295 -10.67 0.49 18.62
CA LYS A 295 -10.51 -0.94 18.49
C LYS A 295 -9.64 -1.47 19.63
N THR A 296 -10.07 -2.57 20.22
CA THR A 296 -9.27 -3.29 21.20
C THR A 296 -8.16 -4.08 20.52
N ARG A 297 -7.20 -4.55 21.30
CA ARG A 297 -6.15 -5.45 20.82
C ARG A 297 -6.70 -6.75 20.23
N LEU A 298 -7.87 -7.21 20.70
CA LEU A 298 -8.53 -8.40 20.17
C LEU A 298 -9.16 -8.13 18.80
N ASP A 299 -9.76 -6.96 18.60
CA ASP A 299 -10.33 -6.57 17.31
C ASP A 299 -9.23 -6.49 16.23
N LEU A 300 -8.10 -5.84 16.56
CA LEU A 300 -6.93 -5.76 15.67
C LEU A 300 -6.32 -7.14 15.36
N ARG A 301 -6.32 -8.06 16.33
CA ARG A 301 -5.88 -9.45 16.14
C ARG A 301 -6.79 -10.16 15.14
N ASP A 302 -8.10 -10.01 15.29
CA ASP A 302 -9.07 -10.70 14.44
C ASP A 302 -9.02 -10.16 13.01
N GLU A 303 -8.81 -8.85 12.83
CA GLU A 303 -8.51 -8.23 11.53
C GLU A 303 -7.22 -8.76 10.90
N PHE A 304 -6.15 -8.92 11.70
CA PHE A 304 -4.90 -9.51 11.23
C PHE A 304 -5.10 -10.96 10.78
N ILE A 305 -5.80 -11.79 11.58
CA ILE A 305 -6.11 -13.17 11.25
C ILE A 305 -6.94 -13.27 9.96
N ALA A 306 -7.95 -12.42 9.80
CA ALA A 306 -8.76 -12.39 8.59
C ALA A 306 -7.91 -12.06 7.35
N SER A 307 -7.03 -11.06 7.47
CA SER A 307 -6.17 -10.59 6.39
C SER A 307 -5.09 -11.61 5.99
N ILE A 308 -4.37 -12.19 6.97
CA ILE A 308 -3.30 -13.14 6.70
C ILE A 308 -3.82 -14.43 6.04
N LYS A 309 -5.04 -14.85 6.39
CA LYS A 309 -5.71 -15.98 5.76
C LYS A 309 -5.90 -15.77 4.25
N VAL A 310 -6.30 -14.56 3.83
CA VAL A 310 -6.42 -14.18 2.42
C VAL A 310 -5.03 -14.08 1.77
N CYS A 311 -4.07 -13.46 2.44
CA CYS A 311 -2.72 -13.29 1.90
C CYS A 311 -2.04 -14.64 1.62
N LEU A 312 -2.22 -15.63 2.51
CA LEU A 312 -1.59 -16.94 2.37
C LEU A 312 -2.39 -17.93 1.50
N SER A 313 -3.61 -17.60 1.05
CA SER A 313 -4.40 -18.45 0.16
C SER A 313 -4.11 -18.20 -1.33
N LEU A 314 -3.66 -17.00 -1.71
CA LEU A 314 -3.31 -16.63 -3.09
C LEU A 314 -1.79 -16.57 -3.28
N SER A 315 -1.26 -17.18 -4.35
CA SER A 315 0.20 -17.30 -4.53
C SER A 315 0.92 -15.96 -4.62
N GLY A 316 0.39 -15.01 -5.41
CA GLY A 316 0.98 -13.68 -5.56
C GLY A 316 0.92 -12.83 -4.28
N LYS A 317 -0.16 -12.93 -3.49
CA LYS A 317 -0.25 -12.26 -2.18
C LYS A 317 0.69 -12.91 -1.16
N LYS A 318 0.83 -14.24 -1.18
CA LYS A 318 1.74 -14.97 -0.30
C LYS A 318 3.18 -14.55 -0.50
N GLU A 319 3.63 -14.49 -1.76
CA GLU A 319 5.00 -14.07 -2.08
C GLU A 319 5.25 -12.62 -1.66
N ARG A 320 4.31 -11.70 -1.94
CA ARG A 320 4.40 -10.31 -1.50
C ARG A 320 4.46 -10.18 0.02
N TRP A 321 3.63 -10.92 0.74
CA TRP A 321 3.65 -10.92 2.20
C TRP A 321 5.01 -11.39 2.75
N ILE A 322 5.55 -12.49 2.22
CA ILE A 322 6.89 -12.98 2.59
C ILE A 322 7.96 -11.92 2.33
N ASN A 323 7.93 -11.30 1.15
CA ASN A 323 8.90 -10.27 0.79
C ASN A 323 8.79 -9.05 1.70
N SER A 324 7.58 -8.58 2.02
CA SER A 324 7.37 -7.46 2.95
C SER A 324 7.83 -7.81 4.37
N VAL A 325 7.52 -9.01 4.87
CA VAL A 325 7.98 -9.47 6.19
C VAL A 325 9.51 -9.53 6.26
N ARG A 326 10.18 -10.07 5.23
CA ARG A 326 11.65 -10.09 5.15
C ARG A 326 12.29 -8.70 5.16
N LYS A 327 11.57 -7.67 4.71
CA LYS A 327 12.04 -6.28 4.82
C LYS A 327 11.90 -5.75 6.25
N LEU A 328 10.86 -6.15 6.96
CA LEU A 328 10.68 -5.82 8.37
C LEU A 328 11.70 -6.52 9.27
N GLU A 329 12.19 -7.70 8.87
CA GLU A 329 13.26 -8.45 9.57
C GLU A 329 14.61 -7.71 9.63
N SER A 330 14.76 -6.53 9.02
CA SER A 330 15.91 -5.65 9.33
C SER A 330 15.85 -5.08 10.75
N ASP A 331 14.70 -5.16 11.41
CA ASP A 331 14.55 -4.95 12.85
C ASP A 331 14.74 -6.26 13.61
N ASP A 332 15.63 -6.25 14.61
CA ASP A 332 16.01 -7.44 15.40
C ASP A 332 14.81 -8.17 16.02
N ASN A 333 13.76 -7.44 16.46
CA ASN A 333 12.60 -8.10 17.06
C ASN A 333 11.77 -8.83 15.99
N PHE A 334 11.63 -8.26 14.80
CA PHE A 334 10.94 -8.92 13.69
C PHE A 334 11.69 -10.18 13.22
N GLU A 335 13.02 -10.11 13.12
CA GLU A 335 13.86 -11.27 12.79
C GLU A 335 13.64 -12.42 13.79
N LEU A 336 13.67 -12.12 15.09
CA LEU A 336 13.47 -13.10 16.16
C LEU A 336 12.07 -13.72 16.18
N MET A 337 11.05 -13.03 15.67
CA MET A 337 9.67 -13.55 15.61
C MET A 337 9.49 -14.67 14.58
N ASN A 338 10.39 -14.80 13.60
CA ASN A 338 10.36 -15.81 12.54
C ASN A 338 8.96 -15.95 11.90
N LEU A 339 8.38 -14.82 11.46
CA LEU A 339 7.01 -14.75 10.96
C LEU A 339 6.75 -15.66 9.75
N CYS A 340 7.78 -15.94 8.95
CA CYS A 340 7.70 -16.85 7.80
C CYS A 340 7.26 -18.28 8.17
N GLN A 341 7.35 -18.69 9.43
CA GLN A 341 6.81 -19.97 9.90
C GLN A 341 5.29 -20.10 9.70
N LEU A 342 4.55 -18.98 9.67
CA LEU A 342 3.10 -18.97 9.44
C LEU A 342 2.74 -19.50 8.04
N VAL A 343 3.63 -19.36 7.06
CA VAL A 343 3.44 -19.89 5.71
C VAL A 343 3.40 -21.42 5.72
N ALA A 344 4.35 -22.05 6.42
CA ALA A 344 4.40 -23.50 6.55
C ALA A 344 3.16 -24.04 7.27
N ILE A 345 2.69 -23.34 8.31
CA ILE A 345 1.45 -23.69 9.02
C ILE A 345 0.25 -23.56 8.07
N ALA A 346 0.15 -22.46 7.32
CA ALA A 346 -0.94 -22.24 6.37
C ALA A 346 -1.01 -23.30 5.27
N ASP A 347 0.14 -23.77 4.78
CA ASP A 347 0.21 -24.79 3.73
C ASP A 347 -0.21 -26.18 4.25
N GLN A 348 0.11 -26.48 5.51
CA GLN A 348 -0.26 -27.74 6.17
C GLN A 348 -1.69 -27.75 6.72
N ASP A 349 -2.29 -26.56 6.93
CA ASP A 349 -3.64 -26.44 7.46
C ASP A 349 -4.70 -26.87 6.42
N GLN A 350 -5.33 -28.00 6.68
CA GLN A 350 -6.39 -28.58 5.85
C GLN A 350 -7.80 -28.19 6.29
N THR A 351 -7.95 -27.43 7.37
CA THR A 351 -9.27 -26.94 7.78
C THR A 351 -9.81 -25.93 6.75
N PRO A 352 -11.12 -25.92 6.46
CA PRO A 352 -11.70 -24.97 5.50
C PRO A 352 -11.45 -23.50 5.87
N ASN A 353 -11.45 -23.20 7.17
CA ASN A 353 -11.30 -21.84 7.70
C ASN A 353 -9.89 -21.50 8.15
N LYS A 354 -8.90 -22.37 7.93
CA LYS A 354 -7.50 -22.16 8.36
C LYS A 354 -7.39 -21.89 9.87
N ASP A 355 -8.01 -22.75 10.68
CA ASP A 355 -8.11 -22.59 12.14
C ASP A 355 -6.76 -22.73 12.85
N GLN A 356 -5.85 -23.60 12.35
CA GLN A 356 -4.52 -23.75 12.92
C GLN A 356 -3.68 -22.51 12.65
N LEU A 357 -3.76 -21.97 11.43
CA LEU A 357 -3.15 -20.69 11.09
C LEU A 357 -3.71 -19.57 11.97
N ALA A 358 -5.05 -19.51 12.16
CA ALA A 358 -5.70 -18.50 12.98
C ALA A 358 -5.16 -18.51 14.42
N HIS A 359 -5.03 -19.71 15.01
CA HIS A 359 -4.52 -19.86 16.36
C HIS A 359 -3.05 -19.43 16.49
N ALA A 360 -2.19 -19.87 15.56
CA ALA A 360 -0.78 -19.52 15.55
C ALA A 360 -0.56 -18.01 15.33
N ALA A 361 -1.21 -17.44 14.32
CA ALA A 361 -1.14 -16.02 13.99
C ALA A 361 -1.69 -15.15 15.14
N GLY A 362 -2.83 -15.52 15.71
CA GLY A 362 -3.43 -14.79 16.83
C GLY A 362 -2.57 -14.80 18.10
N SER A 363 -1.95 -15.94 18.41
CA SER A 363 -1.06 -16.09 19.56
C SER A 363 0.18 -15.23 19.41
N LEU A 364 0.79 -15.23 18.21
CA LEU A 364 1.96 -14.40 17.91
C LEU A 364 1.61 -12.92 18.03
N PHE A 365 0.50 -12.49 17.41
CA PHE A 365 0.07 -11.11 17.40
C PHE A 365 -0.14 -10.53 18.81
N ILE A 366 -0.76 -11.30 19.72
CA ILE A 366 -1.00 -10.87 21.09
C ILE A 366 0.31 -10.63 21.85
N LEU A 367 1.39 -11.34 21.54
CA LEU A 367 2.68 -11.22 22.24
C LEU A 367 3.54 -10.04 21.75
N MET A 368 3.24 -9.45 20.59
CA MET A 368 4.01 -8.35 20.00
C MET A 368 3.90 -7.03 20.80
N SER A 369 4.86 -6.12 20.69
CA SER A 369 4.61 -4.74 21.16
C SER A 369 3.54 -4.05 20.29
N SER A 370 2.94 -2.96 20.76
CA SER A 370 1.93 -2.20 19.99
C SER A 370 2.46 -1.76 18.62
N GLY A 371 3.69 -1.23 18.57
CA GLY A 371 4.34 -0.79 17.33
C GLY A 371 4.54 -1.92 16.31
N HIS A 372 5.01 -3.09 16.74
CA HIS A 372 5.21 -4.24 15.85
C HIS A 372 3.86 -4.81 15.36
N ALA A 373 2.86 -4.89 16.25
CA ALA A 373 1.54 -5.39 15.90
C ALA A 373 0.86 -4.51 14.84
N ILE A 374 0.88 -3.18 15.00
CA ILE A 374 0.26 -2.27 14.04
C ILE A 374 0.99 -2.26 12.70
N VAL A 375 2.33 -2.37 12.68
CA VAL A 375 3.10 -2.50 11.43
C VAL A 375 2.79 -3.81 10.72
N LEU A 376 2.78 -4.94 11.43
CA LEU A 376 2.46 -6.23 10.83
C LEU A 376 1.02 -6.26 10.30
N LEU A 377 0.06 -5.74 11.06
CA LEU A 377 -1.32 -5.58 10.61
C LEU A 377 -1.38 -4.69 9.35
N SER A 378 -0.72 -3.53 9.37
CA SER A 378 -0.73 -2.59 8.25
C SER A 378 -0.15 -3.21 6.99
N VAL A 379 1.02 -3.85 7.08
CA VAL A 379 1.65 -4.54 5.94
C VAL A 379 0.78 -5.68 5.44
N THR A 380 0.20 -6.49 6.34
CA THR A 380 -0.65 -7.62 5.94
C THR A 380 -1.93 -7.13 5.24
N LYS A 381 -2.57 -6.08 5.78
CA LYS A 381 -3.74 -5.44 5.18
C LYS A 381 -3.41 -4.80 3.83
N LEU A 382 -2.27 -4.12 3.71
CA LEU A 382 -1.82 -3.56 2.44
C LEU A 382 -1.57 -4.67 1.40
N VAL A 383 -0.99 -5.81 1.79
CA VAL A 383 -0.85 -6.94 0.85
C VAL A 383 -2.21 -7.52 0.45
N GLU A 384 -3.18 -7.52 1.36
CA GLU A 384 -4.55 -7.94 1.09
C GLU A 384 -5.27 -6.99 0.11
N THR A 385 -5.14 -5.67 0.28
CA THR A 385 -6.00 -4.65 -0.37
C THR A 385 -5.34 -3.89 -1.51
N VAL A 386 -4.01 -3.86 -1.60
CA VAL A 386 -3.29 -3.17 -2.67
C VAL A 386 -3.47 -3.93 -3.99
N GLU A 387 -4.11 -3.25 -4.93
CA GLU A 387 -4.33 -3.66 -6.30
C GLU A 387 -3.56 -2.77 -7.28
N GLU A 388 -3.83 -2.87 -8.59
CA GLU A 388 -3.28 -1.88 -9.52
C GLU A 388 -3.88 -0.50 -9.23
N LYS A 389 -3.03 0.52 -9.30
CA LYS A 389 -3.43 1.90 -9.09
C LYS A 389 -4.09 2.15 -7.73
N THR A 390 -3.55 1.53 -6.70
CA THR A 390 -3.90 1.87 -5.33
C THR A 390 -3.19 3.14 -4.88
N LEU A 391 -3.97 4.06 -4.30
CA LEU A 391 -3.47 5.19 -3.52
C LEU A 391 -3.47 4.83 -2.03
N VAL A 392 -2.30 4.80 -1.42
CA VAL A 392 -2.15 4.58 0.03
C VAL A 392 -1.95 5.93 0.71
N LEU A 393 -2.80 6.27 1.67
CA LEU A 393 -2.68 7.47 2.50
C LEU A 393 -2.26 7.03 3.89
N ILE A 394 -1.15 7.56 4.41
CA ILE A 394 -0.65 7.18 5.75
C ILE A 394 -0.52 8.42 6.62
N ASP A 395 -1.10 8.39 7.81
CA ASP A 395 -1.00 9.49 8.78
C ASP A 395 -0.17 9.12 10.01
N GLU A 396 0.85 9.94 10.28
CA GLU A 396 1.71 9.94 11.46
C GLU A 396 2.30 8.55 11.81
N PRO A 397 2.95 7.85 10.85
CA PRO A 397 3.48 6.49 11.08
C PRO A 397 4.54 6.42 12.18
N GLU A 398 5.21 7.52 12.51
CA GLU A 398 6.21 7.60 13.58
C GLU A 398 5.64 7.49 15.01
N SER A 399 4.33 7.69 15.21
CA SER A 399 3.72 7.87 16.54
C SER A 399 4.03 6.75 17.54
N HIS A 400 4.26 5.53 17.03
CA HIS A 400 4.54 4.34 17.84
C HIS A 400 5.74 3.54 17.35
N LEU A 401 6.54 4.08 16.42
CA LEU A 401 7.64 3.38 15.76
C LEU A 401 8.98 4.04 16.09
N HIS A 402 9.94 3.23 16.53
CA HIS A 402 11.32 3.67 16.61
C HIS A 402 11.93 3.81 15.20
N PRO A 403 12.97 4.66 15.02
CA PRO A 403 13.48 5.01 13.69
C PRO A 403 13.83 3.82 12.78
N PRO A 404 14.53 2.76 13.24
CA PRO A 404 14.82 1.60 12.40
C PRO A 404 13.58 0.92 11.81
N LEU A 405 12.54 0.71 12.64
CA LEU A 405 11.31 0.08 12.19
C LEU A 405 10.50 0.99 11.25
N LEU A 406 10.53 2.30 11.46
CA LEU A 406 9.91 3.27 10.56
C LEU A 406 10.56 3.24 9.16
N SER A 407 11.90 3.18 9.09
CA SER A 407 12.63 2.99 7.83
C SER A 407 12.30 1.65 7.18
N ALA A 408 12.31 0.55 7.95
CA ALA A 408 11.96 -0.78 7.46
C ALA A 408 10.54 -0.84 6.89
N PHE A 409 9.57 -0.24 7.58
CA PHE A 409 8.20 -0.12 7.13
C PHE A 409 8.08 0.70 5.84
N THR A 410 8.73 1.86 5.78
CA THR A 410 8.73 2.73 4.58
C THR A 410 9.32 1.99 3.38
N ARG A 411 10.38 1.21 3.58
CA ARG A 411 11.01 0.39 2.55
C ARG A 411 10.10 -0.76 2.10
N ALA A 412 9.48 -1.47 3.03
CA ALA A 412 8.54 -2.56 2.75
C ALA A 412 7.33 -2.05 1.95
N LEU A 413 6.80 -0.87 2.33
CA LEU A 413 5.72 -0.19 1.62
C LEU A 413 6.15 0.21 0.20
N SER A 414 7.33 0.80 0.04
CA SER A 414 7.86 1.19 -1.27
C SER A 414 7.94 -0.01 -2.20
N ASP A 415 8.54 -1.10 -1.73
CA ASP A 415 8.74 -2.31 -2.55
C ASP A 415 7.39 -2.96 -2.92
N LEU A 416 6.42 -3.00 -1.98
CA LEU A 416 5.06 -3.49 -2.24
C LEU A 416 4.35 -2.68 -3.33
N LEU A 417 4.41 -1.35 -3.23
CA LEU A 417 3.71 -0.45 -4.16
C LEU A 417 4.37 -0.41 -5.54
N ILE A 418 5.70 -0.57 -5.64
CA ILE A 418 6.38 -0.72 -6.94
C ILE A 418 5.85 -1.94 -7.67
N ASN A 419 5.67 -3.08 -6.98
CA ASN A 419 5.16 -4.30 -7.61
C ASN A 419 3.71 -4.13 -8.13
N ARG A 420 2.91 -3.29 -7.48
CA ARG A 420 1.48 -3.09 -7.80
C ARG A 420 1.15 -1.81 -8.53
N ASN A 421 2.16 -1.09 -9.02
CA ASN A 421 1.96 0.20 -9.66
C ASN A 421 1.14 1.15 -8.76
N GLY A 422 1.36 1.12 -7.44
CA GLY A 422 0.68 1.94 -6.45
C GLY A 422 1.51 3.15 -6.02
N VAL A 423 0.87 4.10 -5.37
CA VAL A 423 1.51 5.33 -4.85
C VAL A 423 1.10 5.56 -3.40
N ALA A 424 2.06 5.97 -2.56
CA ALA A 424 1.79 6.36 -1.17
C ALA A 424 1.92 7.87 -0.99
N ILE A 425 1.06 8.44 -0.15
CA ILE A 425 1.18 9.78 0.40
C ILE A 425 1.23 9.65 1.92
N ILE A 426 2.38 9.99 2.51
CA ILE A 426 2.62 9.90 3.94
C ILE A 426 2.61 11.30 4.54
N ALA A 427 1.66 11.58 5.43
CA ALA A 427 1.68 12.74 6.30
C ALA A 427 2.49 12.42 7.56
N THR A 428 3.50 13.22 7.85
CA THR A 428 4.44 12.97 8.96
C THR A 428 4.98 14.29 9.51
N HIS A 429 5.44 14.29 10.76
CA HIS A 429 6.30 15.32 11.33
C HIS A 429 7.74 14.82 11.54
N SER A 430 8.02 13.55 11.25
CA SER A 430 9.32 12.91 11.45
C SER A 430 10.27 13.12 10.27
N PRO A 431 11.41 13.80 10.47
CA PRO A 431 12.46 13.92 9.45
C PRO A 431 13.12 12.59 9.09
N VAL A 432 12.92 11.53 9.88
CA VAL A 432 13.49 10.19 9.58
C VAL A 432 12.91 9.63 8.28
N VAL A 433 11.60 9.83 8.04
CA VAL A 433 10.94 9.32 6.82
C VAL A 433 11.50 10.00 5.56
N LEU A 434 11.98 11.24 5.67
CA LEU A 434 12.57 11.99 4.54
C LEU A 434 13.87 11.36 4.06
N GLN A 435 14.59 10.63 4.91
CA GLN A 435 15.83 9.94 4.54
C GLN A 435 15.58 8.80 3.53
N GLU A 436 14.35 8.32 3.40
CA GLU A 436 13.98 7.18 2.57
C GLU A 436 13.49 7.56 1.16
N VAL A 437 13.32 8.86 0.87
CA VAL A 437 12.75 9.34 -0.41
C VAL A 437 13.58 10.49 -1.00
N PRO A 438 13.58 10.68 -2.34
CA PRO A 438 14.21 11.84 -2.95
C PRO A 438 13.42 13.13 -2.68
N LYS A 439 14.09 14.29 -2.75
CA LYS A 439 13.49 15.61 -2.50
C LYS A 439 12.32 15.92 -3.43
N SER A 440 12.33 15.36 -4.65
CA SER A 440 11.23 15.48 -5.62
C SER A 440 9.92 14.85 -5.12
N CYS A 441 9.99 13.99 -4.11
CA CYS A 441 8.83 13.34 -3.50
C CYS A 441 8.40 14.00 -2.18
N VAL A 442 9.13 15.00 -1.69
CA VAL A 442 8.82 15.70 -0.43
C VAL A 442 8.11 17.01 -0.70
N SER A 443 7.07 17.30 0.07
CA SER A 443 6.33 18.55 0.07
C SER A 443 6.25 19.09 1.51
N ILE A 444 6.82 20.27 1.73
CA ILE A 444 6.87 20.95 3.02
C ILE A 444 5.66 21.88 3.12
N LEU A 445 4.72 21.54 4.01
CA LEU A 445 3.53 22.32 4.27
C LEU A 445 3.85 23.46 5.23
N ARG A 446 3.67 24.69 4.76
CA ARG A 446 3.83 25.92 5.55
C ARG A 446 2.55 26.73 5.52
N ARG A 447 2.17 27.28 6.68
CA ARG A 447 0.98 28.13 6.80
C ARG A 447 1.34 29.43 7.50
N ARG A 448 0.94 30.55 6.89
CA ARG A 448 0.92 31.88 7.50
C ARG A 448 -0.48 32.45 7.31
N ARG A 449 -1.32 32.41 8.36
CA ARG A 449 -2.72 32.87 8.34
C ARG A 449 -3.54 32.15 7.24
N LEU A 450 -4.03 32.89 6.24
CA LEU A 450 -4.84 32.40 5.11
C LEU A 450 -3.99 31.95 3.90
N VAL A 451 -2.66 32.05 3.98
CA VAL A 451 -1.75 31.59 2.91
C VAL A 451 -1.12 30.28 3.34
N GLY A 452 -1.48 29.22 2.62
CA GLY A 452 -0.85 27.91 2.69
C GLY A 452 0.09 27.79 1.50
N ASN A 453 1.38 27.59 1.77
CA ASN A 453 2.38 27.34 0.74
C ASN A 453 2.86 25.89 0.86
N VAL A 454 3.08 25.27 -0.29
CA VAL A 454 3.70 23.97 -0.42
C VAL A 454 5.08 24.20 -1.02
N ASP A 455 6.10 24.12 -0.17
CA ASP A 455 7.50 24.29 -0.60
C ASP A 455 8.11 22.90 -0.88
N ARG A 456 9.16 22.86 -1.71
CA ARG A 456 10.01 21.66 -1.85
C ARG A 456 11.30 21.86 -1.03
N PRO A 457 11.95 20.78 -0.56
CA PRO A 457 13.28 20.89 -0.02
C PRO A 457 14.26 21.51 -1.04
N GLU A 458 15.14 22.38 -0.57
CA GLU A 458 16.24 22.94 -1.33
C GLU A 458 17.30 21.86 -1.57
N ASN A 459 17.64 21.10 -0.52
CA ASN A 459 18.65 20.04 -0.55
C ASN A 459 18.03 18.67 -0.83
N GLU A 460 18.89 17.71 -1.17
CA GLU A 460 18.47 16.31 -1.31
C GLU A 460 18.09 15.73 0.06
N THR A 461 17.07 14.88 0.09
CA THR A 461 16.56 14.28 1.33
C THR A 461 16.98 12.83 1.49
N PHE A 462 17.10 12.08 0.39
CA PHE A 462 17.48 10.68 0.44
C PHE A 462 18.88 10.51 1.04
N ALA A 463 18.98 9.69 2.09
CA ALA A 463 20.21 9.43 2.86
C ALA A 463 20.88 10.68 3.48
N GLU A 464 20.14 11.78 3.68
CA GLU A 464 20.66 13.01 4.30
C GLU A 464 20.68 12.92 5.84
N ASN A 465 21.41 13.81 6.50
CA ASN A 465 21.46 13.93 7.95
C ASN A 465 20.13 14.44 8.55
N VAL A 466 19.62 13.74 9.56
CA VAL A 466 18.36 14.09 10.26
C VAL A 466 18.36 15.52 10.80
N GLY A 467 19.48 16.02 11.32
CA GLY A 467 19.60 17.39 11.84
C GLY A 467 19.56 18.45 10.74
N ALA A 468 20.07 18.15 9.54
CA ALA A 468 19.92 19.01 8.37
C ALA A 468 18.44 19.07 7.93
N LEU A 469 17.79 17.91 7.78
CA LEU A 469 16.38 17.80 7.43
C LEU A 469 15.46 18.50 8.44
N THR A 470 15.75 18.33 9.73
CA THR A 470 15.01 18.99 10.82
C THR A 470 15.08 20.51 10.70
N ARG A 471 16.26 21.07 10.38
CA ARG A 471 16.43 22.52 10.19
C ARG A 471 15.74 23.02 8.92
N GLU A 472 15.77 22.25 7.85
CA GLU A 472 15.12 22.59 6.59
C GLU A 472 13.59 22.67 6.71
N VAL A 473 13.00 21.71 7.43
CA VAL A 473 11.56 21.63 7.65
C VAL A 473 11.09 22.61 8.73
N PHE A 474 11.78 22.66 9.88
CA PHE A 474 11.30 23.34 11.08
C PHE A 474 12.08 24.61 11.47
N GLY A 475 13.13 25.00 10.74
CA GLY A 475 14.22 25.90 11.17
C GLY A 475 13.88 27.06 12.12
N LEU A 476 12.79 27.79 11.91
CA LEU A 476 12.37 28.89 12.79
C LEU A 476 11.92 28.45 14.20
N GLU A 477 11.38 27.24 14.36
CA GLU A 477 10.99 26.68 15.66
C GLU A 477 12.17 26.10 16.42
N VAL A 478 13.05 25.39 15.71
CA VAL A 478 14.27 24.82 16.29
C VAL A 478 15.17 25.93 16.85
N ALA A 479 15.26 27.07 16.14
CA ALA A 479 16.00 28.24 16.62
C ALA A 479 15.38 28.91 17.87
N LYS A 480 14.09 28.71 18.13
CA LYS A 480 13.34 29.32 19.23
C LYS A 480 13.02 28.34 20.38
N SER A 481 13.50 27.10 20.31
CA SER A 481 13.15 26.06 21.28
C SER A 481 14.33 25.15 21.62
N GLY A 482 14.25 24.49 22.78
CA GLY A 482 15.23 23.49 23.21
C GLY A 482 16.61 24.07 23.50
N PHE A 483 17.66 23.27 23.24
CA PHE A 483 19.04 23.61 23.59
C PHE A 483 19.60 24.79 22.78
N LEU A 484 19.10 25.03 21.56
CA LEU A 484 19.55 26.14 20.70
C LEU A 484 19.20 27.51 21.31
N ASP A 485 18.03 27.64 21.93
CA ASP A 485 17.65 28.86 22.68
C ASP A 485 18.53 29.05 23.93
N LEU A 486 18.82 27.97 24.67
CA LEU A 486 19.72 28.01 25.83
C LEU A 486 21.13 28.47 25.43
N LEU A 487 21.71 27.87 24.39
CA LEU A 487 23.03 28.27 23.88
C LEU A 487 23.02 29.71 23.36
N SER A 488 21.98 30.12 22.63
CA SER A 488 21.85 31.47 22.10
C SER A 488 21.77 32.52 23.22
N LYS A 489 21.04 32.23 24.31
CA LYS A 489 20.98 33.08 25.51
C LYS A 489 22.34 33.20 26.19
N SER A 490 23.04 32.08 26.40
CA SER A 490 24.40 32.09 26.98
C SER A 490 25.39 32.88 26.12
N VAL A 491 25.29 32.82 24.79
CA VAL A 491 26.12 33.62 23.87
C VAL A 491 25.76 35.10 23.94
N ALA A 492 24.47 35.43 24.07
CA ALA A 492 23.98 36.81 24.19
C ALA A 492 24.40 37.50 25.49
N GLU A 493 24.78 36.74 26.52
CA GLU A 493 25.39 37.26 27.76
C GLU A 493 26.86 37.70 27.57
N GLY A 494 27.42 37.60 26.36
CA GLY A 494 28.78 38.03 26.03
C GLY A 494 29.87 37.05 26.44
N LYS A 495 29.50 35.84 26.89
CA LYS A 495 30.45 34.80 27.33
C LYS A 495 31.24 34.23 26.15
N SER A 496 32.49 33.84 26.41
CA SER A 496 33.34 33.10 25.47
C SER A 496 32.98 31.62 25.39
N TYR A 497 33.53 30.91 24.40
CA TYR A 497 33.27 29.48 24.20
C TYR A 497 33.62 28.66 25.45
N ASP A 498 34.81 28.89 26.04
CA ASP A 498 35.28 28.13 27.19
C ASP A 498 34.46 28.42 28.46
N GLU A 499 33.96 29.64 28.61
CA GLU A 499 33.10 30.02 29.74
C GLU A 499 31.76 29.31 29.66
N ILE A 500 31.15 29.27 28.47
CA ILE A 500 29.90 28.56 28.25
C ILE A 500 30.12 27.05 28.41
N GLU A 501 31.21 26.48 27.89
CA GLU A 501 31.49 25.04 28.05
C GLU A 501 31.63 24.65 29.53
N ARG A 502 32.29 25.51 30.35
CA ARG A 502 32.39 25.31 31.80
C ARG A 502 31.07 25.49 32.53
N GLU A 503 30.26 26.48 32.15
CA GLU A 503 28.93 26.72 32.73
C GLU A 503 28.02 25.49 32.56
N TYR A 504 28.09 24.83 31.40
CA TYR A 504 27.38 23.58 31.12
C TYR A 504 28.15 22.34 31.60
N ASN A 505 29.17 22.50 32.46
CA ASN A 505 29.98 21.42 33.03
C ASN A 505 30.55 20.43 31.99
N ASN A 506 30.91 20.91 30.79
CA ASN A 506 31.37 20.10 29.66
C ASN A 506 30.35 19.06 29.14
N GLN A 507 29.06 19.25 29.38
CA GLN A 507 27.99 18.32 28.97
C GLN A 507 27.38 18.64 27.60
N ILE A 508 27.96 19.60 26.86
CA ILE A 508 27.50 19.94 25.50
C ILE A 508 27.99 18.87 24.52
N GLY A 509 27.07 18.24 23.78
CA GLY A 509 27.40 17.27 22.74
C GLY A 509 28.11 17.89 21.53
N PHE A 510 28.67 17.05 20.64
CA PHE A 510 29.46 17.51 19.49
C PHE A 510 28.72 18.53 18.59
N GLU A 511 27.47 18.25 18.24
CA GLU A 511 26.65 19.16 17.44
C GLU A 511 26.40 20.48 18.15
N GLY A 512 26.08 20.44 19.45
CA GLY A 512 25.92 21.64 20.27
C GLY A 512 27.20 22.48 20.32
N LYS A 513 28.38 21.85 20.42
CA LYS A 513 29.67 22.56 20.38
C LYS A 513 29.91 23.23 19.02
N ALA A 514 29.58 22.55 17.92
CA ALA A 514 29.70 23.11 16.58
C ALA A 514 28.77 24.33 16.39
N ILE A 515 27.51 24.21 16.83
CA ILE A 515 26.53 25.31 16.82
C ILE A 515 27.02 26.48 17.69
N LEU A 516 27.49 26.20 18.91
CA LEU A 516 27.98 27.21 19.84
C LEU A 516 29.14 28.02 19.23
N ARG A 517 30.11 27.35 18.59
CA ARG A 517 31.20 28.03 17.87
C ARG A 517 30.68 28.93 16.75
N SER A 518 29.70 28.46 15.99
CA SER A 518 29.07 29.25 14.93
C SER A 518 28.35 30.49 15.48
N LEU A 519 27.62 30.36 16.59
CA LEU A 519 26.89 31.46 17.22
C LEU A 519 27.84 32.54 17.75
N ILE A 520 28.90 32.13 18.47
CA ILE A 520 29.93 33.04 18.99
C ILE A 520 30.63 33.76 17.84
N SER A 521 31.07 33.04 16.82
CA SER A 521 31.71 33.65 15.65
C SER A 521 30.81 34.67 14.96
N THR A 522 29.50 34.41 14.90
CA THR A 522 28.53 35.33 14.28
C THR A 522 28.34 36.59 15.13
N ARG A 523 28.24 36.44 16.46
CA ARG A 523 28.19 37.58 17.40
C ARG A 523 29.44 38.45 17.28
N ASP A 524 30.62 37.84 17.36
CA ASP A 524 31.90 38.56 17.38
C ASP A 524 32.16 39.29 16.04
N LEU A 525 31.70 38.72 14.92
CA LEU A 525 31.73 39.38 13.60
C LEU A 525 30.81 40.61 13.54
N GLN A 526 29.66 40.60 14.23
CA GLN A 526 28.72 41.72 14.27
C GLN A 526 29.21 42.82 15.22
N GLU A 527 29.85 42.46 16.34
CA GLU A 527 30.41 43.42 17.30
C GLU A 527 31.74 44.03 16.81
N GLY A 528 32.56 43.28 16.07
CA GLY A 528 33.84 43.76 15.52
C GLY A 528 33.76 44.59 14.23
N GLY A 529 32.57 44.69 13.63
CA GLY A 529 32.30 45.50 12.42
C GLY A 529 31.67 46.87 12.70
N SER A 530 31.59 47.27 13.97
CA SER A 530 31.01 48.54 14.44
C SER A 530 32.07 49.63 14.63
#